data_AF-A0AA89BVD7-F1
#
_entry.id   AF-A0AA89BVD7-F1
#
_cell.length_a   1.000
_cell.length_b   1.000
_cell.length_c   1.000
_cell.angle_alpha   90.00
_cell.angle_beta   90.00
_cell.angle_gamma   90.00
#
_symmetry.space_group_name_H-M   'P 1'
#
loop_
_entity.id
_entity.type
_entity.pdbx_description
1 polymer ?
#
loop_
_entity_poly.entity_id
_entity_poly.type
_entity_poly.pdbx_seq_one_letter_code
_entity_poly.pdbx_strand_id
1 'polypeptide(L)'
;MRCIFVIFAVLLAVCYARTTPPHFTTSRCLHNGKTYQVGSFQPSPCEHCQCTSTGRAFCAIADCFITPCVDSIHDPTKCCPVCPNGPNCRAPDGTIIKKGEKHTTADGSLCQCQTSFSFSHEAICLLKPKDPILIDPVNVPVVSK
;
A
#
# COMPACT_ATOMS: atom_id res chain seq x y z
N MET A 1 -17.07 45.62 65.04
CA MET A 1 -18.13 44.82 64.36
C MET A 1 -18.13 44.98 62.84
N ARG A 2 -17.82 46.16 62.26
CA ARG A 2 -17.72 46.36 60.80
C ARG A 2 -16.67 45.47 60.09
N CYS A 3 -15.52 45.20 60.70
CA CYS A 3 -14.47 44.36 60.09
C CYS A 3 -14.85 42.88 59.94
N ILE A 4 -15.72 42.33 60.79
CA ILE A 4 -16.09 40.90 60.77
C ILE A 4 -16.98 40.58 59.56
N PHE A 5 -17.90 41.48 59.22
CA PHE A 5 -18.74 41.34 58.02
C PHE A 5 -17.94 41.43 56.73
N VAL A 6 -16.87 42.23 56.70
CA VAL A 6 -15.97 42.33 55.55
C VAL A 6 -15.20 41.02 55.35
N ILE A 7 -14.71 40.41 56.44
CA ILE A 7 -13.99 39.13 56.38
C ILE A 7 -14.93 37.99 55.90
N PHE A 8 -16.16 37.92 56.41
CA PHE A 8 -17.14 36.93 55.95
C PHE A 8 -17.52 37.12 54.47
N ALA A 9 -17.68 38.36 54.01
CA ALA A 9 -17.97 38.65 52.61
C ALA A 9 -16.81 38.27 51.69
N VAL A 10 -15.56 38.50 52.12
CA VAL A 10 -14.35 38.11 51.37
C VAL A 10 -14.19 36.58 51.33
N LEU A 11 -14.45 35.88 52.43
CA LEU A 11 -14.37 34.41 52.48
C LEU A 11 -15.43 33.73 51.60
N LEU A 12 -16.66 34.27 51.55
CA LEU A 12 -17.70 33.78 50.65
C LEU A 12 -17.34 34.03 49.18
N ALA A 13 -16.79 35.20 48.83
CA ALA A 13 -16.36 35.52 47.47
C ALA A 13 -15.25 34.58 46.95
N VAL A 14 -14.32 34.15 47.82
CA VAL A 14 -13.25 33.19 47.49
C VAL A 14 -13.82 31.80 47.16
N CYS A 15 -14.92 31.40 47.79
CA CYS A 15 -15.59 30.12 47.52
C CYS A 15 -16.30 30.10 46.15
N TYR A 16 -16.88 31.22 45.71
CA TYR A 16 -17.54 31.31 44.39
C TYR A 16 -16.54 31.39 43.23
N ALA A 17 -15.31 31.89 43.44
CA ALA A 17 -14.28 31.93 42.42
C ALA A 17 -13.66 30.56 42.09
N ARG A 18 -13.97 29.50 42.87
CA ARG A 18 -13.49 28.13 42.64
C ARG A 18 -14.31 27.32 41.64
N THR A 19 -15.41 27.84 41.12
CA THR A 19 -16.09 27.23 39.97
C THR A 19 -15.39 27.69 38.70
N THR A 20 -14.22 27.11 38.41
CA THR A 20 -13.67 27.16 37.05
C THR A 20 -14.75 26.62 36.10
N PRO A 21 -15.09 27.33 35.02
CA PRO A 21 -16.02 26.84 34.01
C PRO A 21 -15.53 25.48 33.49
N PRO A 22 -16.43 24.57 33.06
CA PRO A 22 -16.03 23.27 32.53
C PRO A 22 -15.00 23.51 31.44
N HIS A 23 -13.89 22.79 31.57
CA HIS A 23 -12.74 22.82 30.71
C HIS A 23 -13.19 22.75 29.23
N PHE A 24 -13.40 23.90 28.58
CA PHE A 24 -13.37 24.01 27.13
C PHE A 24 -11.90 23.94 26.73
N THR A 25 -11.23 22.83 27.07
CA THR A 25 -10.00 22.49 26.39
C THR A 25 -10.37 22.30 24.94
N THR A 26 -9.85 23.18 24.09
CA THR A 26 -9.59 22.85 22.69
C THR A 26 -8.75 21.57 22.70
N SER A 27 -9.43 20.44 22.71
CA SER A 27 -8.83 19.14 22.95
C SER A 27 -7.96 18.79 21.75
N ARG A 28 -6.68 18.56 21.97
CA ARG A 28 -5.74 18.17 20.92
C ARG A 28 -5.27 16.74 21.18
N CYS A 29 -4.92 16.03 20.13
CA CYS A 29 -4.38 14.68 20.23
C CYS A 29 -2.86 14.71 20.08
N LEU A 30 -2.16 13.96 20.93
CA LEU A 30 -0.73 13.67 20.75
C LEU A 30 -0.60 12.36 19.97
N HIS A 31 0.03 12.41 18.81
CA HIS A 31 0.29 11.24 17.96
C HIS A 31 1.70 11.30 17.39
N ASN A 32 2.50 10.25 17.60
CA ASN A 32 3.92 10.17 17.19
C ASN A 32 4.75 11.41 17.58
N GLY A 33 4.53 11.96 18.79
CA GLY A 33 5.23 13.14 19.29
C GLY A 33 4.75 14.48 18.71
N LYS A 34 3.74 14.49 17.83
CA LYS A 34 3.15 15.69 17.25
C LYS A 34 1.72 15.91 17.74
N THR A 35 1.34 17.17 17.91
CA THR A 35 0.02 17.56 18.41
C THR A 35 -0.90 17.93 17.24
N TYR A 36 -2.10 17.35 17.21
CA TYR A 36 -3.11 17.54 16.16
C TYR A 36 -4.40 18.13 16.75
N GLN A 37 -5.09 18.99 15.98
CA GLN A 37 -6.40 19.51 16.36
C GLN A 37 -7.48 18.44 16.20
N VAL A 38 -8.63 18.61 16.86
CA VAL A 38 -9.83 17.79 16.60
C VAL A 38 -10.15 17.82 15.10
N GLY A 39 -10.38 16.65 14.52
CA GLY A 39 -10.60 16.50 13.08
C GLY A 39 -9.76 15.38 12.47
N SER A 40 -9.88 15.23 11.15
CA SER A 40 -9.11 14.25 10.39
C SER A 40 -7.70 14.78 10.11
N PHE A 41 -6.71 13.88 10.14
CA PHE A 41 -5.33 14.19 9.81
C PHE A 41 -4.62 12.98 9.22
N GLN A 42 -3.52 13.22 8.52
CA GLN A 42 -2.77 12.19 7.80
C GLN A 42 -1.27 12.34 8.10
N PRO A 43 -0.72 11.59 9.08
CA PRO A 43 0.70 11.66 9.42
C PRO A 43 1.64 11.19 8.31
N SER A 44 1.18 10.21 7.51
CA SER A 44 1.91 9.66 6.37
C SER A 44 0.93 9.27 5.25
N PRO A 45 1.39 9.05 4.02
CA PRO A 45 0.52 8.58 2.93
C PRO A 45 -0.25 7.29 3.25
N CYS A 46 0.25 6.45 4.15
CA CYS A 46 -0.37 5.18 4.57
C CYS A 46 -1.26 5.29 5.80
N GLU A 47 -1.30 6.43 6.49
CA GLU A 47 -1.93 6.50 7.81
C GLU A 47 -2.99 7.60 7.84
N HIS A 48 -4.25 7.19 8.00
CA HIS A 48 -5.37 8.11 8.16
C HIS A 48 -5.86 8.10 9.61
N CYS A 49 -5.91 9.27 10.24
CA CYS A 49 -6.28 9.39 11.63
C CYS A 49 -7.44 10.38 11.85
N GLN A 50 -8.17 10.17 12.94
CA GLN A 50 -9.20 11.06 13.44
C GLN A 50 -8.89 11.43 14.89
N CYS A 51 -8.67 12.72 15.15
CA CYS A 51 -8.58 13.26 16.51
C CYS A 51 -9.97 13.63 17.02
N THR A 52 -10.33 13.13 18.20
CA THR A 52 -11.62 13.40 18.83
C THR A 52 -11.52 14.49 19.90
N SER A 53 -12.65 15.10 20.27
CA SER A 53 -12.73 16.07 21.37
C SER A 53 -12.34 15.48 22.73
N THR A 54 -12.23 14.16 22.85
CA THR A 54 -11.70 13.49 24.05
C THR A 54 -10.18 13.49 24.15
N GLY A 55 -9.47 13.99 23.12
CA GLY A 55 -8.01 14.01 23.06
C GLY A 55 -7.39 12.70 22.56
N ARG A 56 -8.23 11.75 22.12
CA ARG A 56 -7.80 10.46 21.55
C ARG A 56 -7.77 10.52 20.04
N ALA A 57 -6.68 10.01 19.46
CA ALA A 57 -6.54 9.75 18.04
C ALA A 57 -6.91 8.29 17.72
N PHE A 58 -7.69 8.09 16.67
CA PHE A 58 -7.99 6.78 16.08
C PHE A 58 -7.39 6.74 14.69
N CYS A 59 -6.50 5.78 14.42
CA CYS A 59 -5.77 5.70 13.17
C CYS A 59 -6.04 4.37 12.46
N ALA A 60 -6.18 4.46 11.13
CA ALA A 60 -6.21 3.33 10.22
C ALA A 60 -4.93 3.37 9.36
N ILE A 61 -4.17 2.28 9.41
CA ILE A 61 -2.96 2.11 8.61
C ILE A 61 -3.32 1.26 7.40
N ALA A 62 -2.99 1.74 6.21
CA ALA A 62 -3.21 1.06 4.95
C ALA A 62 -2.03 0.14 4.65
N ASP A 63 -2.32 -1.13 4.38
CA ASP A 63 -1.36 -2.08 3.84
C ASP A 63 -1.43 -2.11 2.31
N CYS A 64 -0.29 -2.44 1.70
CA CYS A 64 -0.18 -2.51 0.26
C CYS A 64 -0.48 -3.91 -0.27
N PHE A 65 -1.26 -3.94 -1.35
CA PHE A 65 -1.49 -5.17 -2.10
C PHE A 65 -0.30 -5.48 -3.02
N ILE A 66 -0.23 -6.73 -3.48
CA ILE A 66 0.84 -7.17 -4.39
C ILE A 66 0.81 -6.31 -5.66
N THR A 67 1.98 -5.79 -6.04
CA THR A 67 2.10 -4.96 -7.25
C THR A 67 1.82 -5.80 -8.49
N PRO A 68 1.16 -5.28 -9.53
CA PRO A 68 0.89 -6.05 -10.75
C PRO A 68 2.04 -6.01 -11.79
N CYS A 69 3.26 -5.62 -11.40
CA CYS A 69 4.40 -5.44 -12.28
C CYS A 69 5.74 -5.78 -11.57
N VAL A 70 6.79 -6.03 -12.36
CA VAL A 70 8.16 -6.27 -11.86
C VAL A 70 9.02 -5.02 -11.72
N ASP A 71 8.56 -3.90 -12.26
CA ASP A 71 9.25 -2.62 -12.34
C ASP A 71 8.55 -1.54 -11.51
N SER A 72 7.97 -1.95 -10.38
CA SER A 72 7.32 -1.02 -9.46
C SER A 72 8.34 -0.06 -8.84
N ILE A 73 7.88 1.17 -8.60
CA ILE A 73 8.68 2.22 -7.97
C ILE A 73 8.00 2.71 -6.70
N HIS A 74 8.79 3.05 -5.68
CA HIS A 74 8.28 3.66 -4.45
C HIS A 74 8.28 5.18 -4.60
N ASP A 75 7.08 5.77 -4.64
CA ASP A 75 6.88 7.22 -4.61
C ASP A 75 6.63 7.66 -3.15
N PRO A 76 7.46 8.56 -2.57
CA PRO A 76 7.31 8.98 -1.18
C PRO A 76 6.00 9.72 -0.87
N THR A 77 5.26 10.15 -1.89
CA THR A 77 3.94 10.79 -1.75
C THR A 77 2.78 9.80 -1.75
N LYS A 78 3.04 8.53 -2.08
CA LYS A 78 2.05 7.46 -2.14
C LYS A 78 2.31 6.45 -1.03
N CYS A 79 1.26 5.81 -0.56
CA CYS A 79 1.43 4.73 0.41
C CYS A 79 2.10 3.51 -0.22
N CYS A 80 1.63 3.13 -1.42
CA CYS A 80 2.02 1.89 -2.06
C CYS A 80 2.88 2.11 -3.31
N PRO A 81 3.71 1.11 -3.68
CA PRO A 81 4.47 1.17 -4.92
C PRO A 81 3.55 1.28 -6.12
N VAL A 82 4.01 2.01 -7.13
CA VAL A 82 3.27 2.24 -8.38
C VAL A 82 3.94 1.53 -9.54
N CYS A 83 3.14 1.08 -10.51
CA CYS A 83 3.62 0.48 -11.75
C CYS A 83 3.61 1.54 -12.86
N PRO A 84 4.74 2.23 -13.14
CA PRO A 84 4.77 3.36 -14.07
C PRO A 84 4.41 2.94 -15.50
N ASN A 85 4.70 1.70 -15.88
CA ASN A 85 4.44 1.13 -17.19
C ASN A 85 3.18 0.24 -17.23
N GLY A 86 2.37 0.28 -16.16
CA GLY A 86 1.23 -0.62 -15.98
C GLY A 86 1.63 -2.07 -15.69
N PRO A 87 0.66 -3.01 -15.65
CA PRO A 87 0.92 -4.41 -15.34
C PRO A 87 1.85 -5.08 -16.36
N ASN A 88 2.83 -5.84 -15.87
CA ASN A 88 3.81 -6.55 -16.69
C ASN A 88 4.43 -7.74 -15.93
N CYS A 89 5.20 -8.53 -16.66
CA CYS A 89 5.92 -9.70 -16.14
C CYS A 89 7.28 -9.81 -16.82
N ARG A 90 8.14 -10.66 -16.26
CA ARG A 90 9.50 -10.93 -16.75
C ARG A 90 9.59 -12.28 -17.44
N ALA A 91 10.15 -12.31 -18.64
CA ALA A 91 10.51 -13.55 -19.33
C ALA A 91 11.85 -14.11 -18.81
N PRO A 92 12.15 -15.41 -19.07
CA PRO A 92 13.40 -16.04 -18.63
C PRO A 92 14.67 -15.36 -19.17
N ASP A 93 14.58 -14.70 -20.33
CA ASP A 93 15.68 -13.92 -20.92
C ASP A 93 15.85 -12.52 -20.28
N GLY A 94 15.01 -12.19 -19.29
CA GLY A 94 15.01 -10.91 -18.58
C GLY A 94 14.11 -9.84 -19.18
N THR A 95 13.51 -10.06 -20.35
CA THR A 95 12.65 -9.10 -21.04
C THR A 95 11.37 -8.82 -20.24
N ILE A 96 10.99 -7.55 -20.12
CA ILE A 96 9.72 -7.15 -19.51
C ILE A 96 8.64 -7.11 -20.59
N ILE A 97 7.58 -7.89 -20.40
CA ILE A 97 6.46 -8.01 -21.33
C ILE A 97 5.23 -7.37 -20.69
N LYS A 98 4.57 -6.45 -21.38
CA LYS A 98 3.32 -5.85 -20.88
C LYS A 98 2.22 -6.90 -20.80
N LYS A 99 1.30 -6.72 -19.86
CA LYS A 99 0.17 -7.63 -19.69
C LYS A 99 -0.61 -7.84 -20.99
N GLY A 100 -0.82 -9.11 -21.37
CA GLY A 100 -1.51 -9.49 -22.60
C GLY A 100 -0.62 -9.52 -23.87
N GLU A 101 0.59 -8.96 -23.82
CA GLU A 101 1.53 -9.00 -24.94
C GLU A 101 2.34 -10.31 -24.96
N LYS A 102 2.98 -10.57 -26.11
CA LYS A 102 3.82 -11.74 -26.38
C LYS A 102 5.22 -11.29 -26.79
N HIS A 103 6.21 -12.11 -26.47
CA HIS A 103 7.62 -11.92 -26.82
C HIS A 103 8.20 -13.25 -27.29
N THR A 104 9.05 -13.23 -28.31
CA THR A 104 9.79 -14.42 -28.73
C THR A 104 11.24 -14.27 -28.29
N THR A 105 11.69 -15.17 -27.42
CA THR A 105 13.06 -15.19 -26.90
C THR A 105 14.05 -15.69 -27.97
N ALA A 106 15.34 -15.48 -27.75
CA ALA A 106 16.40 -15.85 -28.71
C ALA A 106 16.48 -17.36 -29.00
N ASP A 107 16.08 -18.20 -28.03
CA ASP A 107 15.97 -19.66 -28.17
C ASP A 107 14.69 -20.10 -28.92
N GLY A 108 13.88 -19.13 -29.37
CA GLY A 108 12.67 -19.35 -30.16
C GLY A 108 11.41 -19.59 -29.33
N SER A 109 11.47 -19.56 -27.99
CA SER A 109 10.30 -19.73 -27.12
C SER A 109 9.34 -18.54 -27.23
N LEU A 110 8.04 -18.82 -27.30
CA LEU A 110 7.00 -17.78 -27.30
C LEU A 110 6.51 -17.57 -25.86
N CYS A 111 6.91 -16.44 -25.27
CA CYS A 111 6.50 -16.02 -23.93
C CYS A 111 5.28 -15.10 -24.01
N GLN A 112 4.34 -15.28 -23.08
CA GLN A 112 3.18 -14.42 -22.93
C GLN A 112 2.98 -13.99 -21.49
N CYS A 113 2.66 -12.71 -21.31
CA CYS A 113 2.23 -12.19 -20.02
C CYS A 113 0.74 -12.49 -19.80
N GLN A 114 0.43 -13.29 -18.77
CA GLN A 114 -0.94 -13.70 -18.51
C GLN A 114 -1.88 -12.50 -18.29
N THR A 115 -3.10 -12.62 -18.80
CA THR A 115 -4.18 -11.64 -18.58
C THR A 115 -4.91 -11.85 -17.26
N SER A 116 -4.86 -13.07 -16.72
CA SER A 116 -5.40 -13.45 -15.42
C SER A 116 -4.59 -12.83 -14.28
N PHE A 117 -5.25 -12.65 -13.14
CA PHE A 117 -4.61 -12.22 -11.90
C PHE A 117 -3.74 -13.36 -11.37
N SER A 118 -2.51 -13.43 -11.84
CA SER A 118 -1.49 -14.34 -11.31
C SER A 118 -0.66 -13.58 -10.29
N PHE A 119 -0.42 -14.18 -9.12
CA PHE A 119 0.49 -13.64 -8.11
C PHE A 119 1.96 -13.79 -8.52
N SER A 120 2.23 -14.49 -9.63
CA SER A 120 3.55 -14.59 -10.24
C SER A 120 3.72 -13.54 -11.31
N HIS A 121 4.86 -12.86 -11.29
CA HIS A 121 5.28 -11.94 -12.34
C HIS A 121 6.17 -12.58 -13.39
N GLU A 122 6.13 -13.90 -13.52
CA GLU A 122 6.85 -14.62 -14.57
C GLU A 122 5.97 -14.76 -15.82
N ALA A 123 6.57 -14.55 -16.98
CA ALA A 123 5.92 -14.83 -18.25
C ALA A 123 5.83 -16.35 -18.49
N ILE A 124 4.74 -16.80 -19.10
CA ILE A 124 4.59 -18.20 -19.47
C ILE A 124 5.16 -18.39 -20.87
N CYS A 125 6.16 -19.24 -20.99
CA CYS A 125 6.86 -19.50 -22.25
C CYS A 125 6.55 -20.89 -22.77
N LEU A 126 6.13 -20.95 -24.03
CA LEU A 126 5.96 -22.19 -24.77
C LEU A 126 7.17 -22.39 -25.68
N LEU A 127 7.88 -23.50 -25.52
CA LEU A 127 8.89 -23.93 -26.46
C LEU A 127 8.21 -24.14 -27.82
N LYS A 128 8.77 -23.58 -28.90
CA LYS A 128 8.37 -24.02 -30.24
C LYS A 128 8.69 -25.52 -30.35
N PRO A 129 7.76 -26.35 -30.87
CA PRO A 129 8.14 -27.69 -31.31
C PRO A 129 9.31 -27.54 -32.28
N LYS A 130 10.43 -28.21 -32.01
CA LYS A 130 11.44 -28.46 -33.04
C LYS A 130 10.68 -29.10 -34.20
N ASP A 131 10.84 -28.57 -35.41
CA ASP A 131 10.05 -28.98 -36.58
C ASP A 131 9.87 -30.52 -36.59
N PRO A 132 8.66 -31.04 -36.89
CA PRO A 132 8.48 -32.48 -36.97
C PRO A 132 9.55 -33.01 -37.90
N ILE A 133 10.41 -33.89 -37.38
CA ILE A 133 11.45 -34.55 -38.16
C ILE A 133 10.75 -35.10 -39.40
N LEU A 134 11.06 -34.52 -40.56
CA LEU A 134 10.67 -35.10 -41.83
C LEU A 134 11.40 -36.44 -41.89
N ILE A 135 10.70 -37.51 -41.51
CA ILE A 135 11.22 -38.87 -41.69
C ILE A 135 11.21 -39.08 -43.20
N ASP A 136 12.35 -38.86 -43.84
CA ASP A 136 12.53 -39.22 -45.25
C ASP A 136 12.17 -40.72 -45.41
N PRO A 137 11.23 -41.09 -46.29
CA PRO A 137 10.74 -42.47 -46.40
C PRO A 137 11.73 -43.45 -47.04
N VAL A 138 13.03 -43.15 -47.10
CA VAL A 138 13.98 -43.85 -47.99
C VAL A 138 14.94 -44.81 -47.28
N ASN A 139 14.94 -44.91 -45.95
CA ASN A 139 15.77 -45.93 -45.29
C ASN A 139 15.08 -46.59 -44.07
N VAL A 140 14.23 -47.58 -44.35
CA VAL A 140 13.88 -48.61 -43.37
C VAL A 140 14.90 -49.74 -43.49
N PRO A 141 15.75 -49.99 -42.47
CA PRO A 141 16.54 -51.21 -42.45
C PRO A 141 15.59 -52.39 -42.25
N VAL A 142 15.60 -53.32 -43.20
CA VAL A 142 14.89 -54.61 -43.11
C VAL A 142 15.51 -55.40 -41.95
N VAL A 143 14.80 -55.51 -40.83
CA VAL A 143 15.12 -56.51 -39.80
C VAL A 143 14.63 -57.86 -40.33
N SER A 144 15.55 -58.66 -40.86
CA SER A 144 15.31 -60.09 -41.11
C SER A 144 15.08 -60.80 -39.78
N LYS A 145 14.04 -61.62 -39.77
CA LYS A 145 13.67 -62.51 -38.67
C LYS A 145 14.44 -63.82 -38.77
#